data_AF-A0A919DVN7-F1
#
_entry.id   AF-A0A919DVN7-F1
#
_cell.length_a   1.000
_cell.length_b   1.000
_cell.length_c   1.000
_cell.angle_alpha   90.00
_cell.angle_beta   90.00
_cell.angle_gamma   90.00
#
_symmetry.space_group_name_H-M   'P 1'
#
loop_
_entity.id
_entity.type
_entity.pdbx_description
1 polymer ?
#
loop_
_entity_poly.entity_id
_entity_poly.type
_entity_poly.pdbx_seq_one_letter_code
_entity_poly.pdbx_strand_id
1 'polypeptide(L)'
;MADLRLGPLLRYADGSCATVWVEADRPCTAEVRCADGAGGTAETFQVAGHHYALVAVTGLAPATATPYEVHLDGTRVWPLPDTPFPPSVIRTPARDEDTVRVAFGSCRWAAPAAGEPDPVGPDALDTLAARIAADPGGERPDVLLLVGDQVYADEVSDDTRRWLAARRDLDRPPGAEVADYEEYTRLYYESWLDPEVRWLLSTVPSYMIFDDHDVIDDWNTSASWLADMRATDWWRERLLSGLMSYWVHQHLGNLSPAELAADPLWAAVTGGPDGTGALRSFAERADADPASVRWSYRRDFGRVRLLMVDSRAARVLDEDRRSMLDPGEAAWLRDQALDGRGDYDHLLVGTSLPWLLPHLVHDIEGWNAALCRGERGGRDGRWARLGEKVRRAADLEHWAAFPDSFDDLAGLIAEAGTGPGAPATVCVLSGDVHHAYVAEPSWPGGGPDARVVQLTCSPVHNSVPLSIRLGFRFGWSAPARALGRAFARHGRLPRPAVRWRRSGGPWFGNQLMTLTLRGRSAQLRLEKATEDGLRTVTETQLS
;
A
#
# COMPACT_ATOMS: atom_id res chain seq x y z
N MET A 1 26.35 -19.34 14.27
CA MET A 1 25.08 -18.97 14.93
C MET A 1 24.16 -18.44 13.85
N ALA A 2 22.84 -18.42 14.07
CA ALA A 2 21.93 -17.87 13.06
C ALA A 2 21.94 -16.36 13.19
N ASP A 3 22.06 -15.68 12.06
CA ASP A 3 22.18 -14.24 11.99
C ASP A 3 20.90 -13.66 11.36
N LEU A 4 20.52 -12.47 11.81
CA LEU A 4 19.34 -11.76 11.35
C LEU A 4 19.64 -11.06 10.01
N ARG A 5 19.08 -11.60 8.92
CA ARG A 5 19.21 -11.00 7.58
C ARG A 5 18.36 -9.75 7.44
N LEU A 6 17.07 -9.85 7.74
CA LEU A 6 16.11 -8.75 7.61
C LEU A 6 15.16 -8.69 8.79
N GLY A 7 14.68 -7.49 9.11
CA GLY A 7 13.81 -7.22 10.24
C GLY A 7 14.54 -6.90 11.54
N PRO A 8 13.87 -6.91 12.70
CA PRO A 8 12.46 -7.27 12.86
C PRO A 8 11.50 -6.20 12.33
N LEU A 9 10.36 -6.65 11.81
CA LEU A 9 9.22 -5.79 11.49
C LEU A 9 8.10 -6.09 12.49
N LEU A 10 7.64 -5.08 13.22
CA LEU A 10 6.40 -5.12 13.98
C LEU A 10 5.23 -4.99 13.01
N ARG A 11 4.41 -6.03 12.94
CA ARG A 11 3.32 -6.15 11.98
C ARG A 11 1.98 -5.94 12.67
N TYR A 12 1.26 -7.00 12.98
CA TYR A 12 0.06 -6.92 13.78
C TYR A 12 0.35 -6.44 15.21
N ALA A 13 -0.54 -5.61 15.76
CA ALA A 13 -0.61 -5.32 17.19
C ALA A 13 -2.06 -4.99 17.57
N ASP A 14 -2.49 -5.48 18.72
CA ASP A 14 -3.74 -5.10 19.38
C ASP A 14 -3.54 -4.93 20.90
N GLY A 15 -4.63 -4.95 21.68
CA GLY A 15 -4.57 -4.75 23.12
C GLY A 15 -3.86 -5.85 23.92
N SER A 16 -3.47 -6.99 23.31
CA SER A 16 -2.92 -8.14 24.04
C SER A 16 -1.94 -9.02 23.25
N CYS A 17 -1.89 -8.87 21.92
CA CYS A 17 -0.98 -9.63 21.08
C CYS A 17 -0.37 -8.78 19.96
N ALA A 18 0.76 -9.25 19.44
CA ALA A 18 1.43 -8.67 18.30
C ALA A 18 2.08 -9.77 17.45
N THR A 19 2.51 -9.44 16.25
CA THR A 19 3.36 -10.32 15.44
C THR A 19 4.63 -9.60 15.03
N VAL A 20 5.77 -10.28 15.16
CA VAL A 20 7.07 -9.78 14.72
C VAL A 20 7.59 -10.68 13.61
N TRP A 21 7.85 -10.09 12.44
CA TRP A 21 8.41 -10.78 11.28
C TRP A 21 9.92 -10.63 11.23
N VAL A 22 10.63 -11.70 10.88
CA VAL A 22 12.09 -11.71 10.67
C VAL A 22 12.49 -12.63 9.52
N GLU A 23 13.66 -12.36 8.93
CA GLU A 23 14.38 -13.27 8.08
C GLU A 23 15.73 -13.64 8.69
N ALA A 24 16.02 -14.94 8.77
CA ALA A 24 17.28 -15.49 9.26
C ALA A 24 18.13 -16.03 8.10
N ASP A 25 19.44 -16.15 8.33
CA ASP A 25 20.38 -16.61 7.31
C ASP A 25 20.43 -18.11 7.06
N ARG A 26 19.81 -18.88 7.97
CA ARG A 26 19.72 -20.34 7.98
C ARG A 26 18.52 -20.77 8.84
N PRO A 27 18.10 -22.05 8.80
CA PRO A 27 17.02 -22.53 9.64
C PRO A 27 17.34 -22.35 11.13
N CYS A 28 16.39 -21.83 11.91
CA CYS A 28 16.53 -21.61 13.35
C CYS A 28 15.16 -21.45 14.05
N THR A 29 15.19 -21.40 15.38
CA THR A 29 14.04 -20.96 16.18
C THR A 29 14.18 -19.46 16.44
N ALA A 30 13.19 -18.67 16.02
CA ALA A 30 13.07 -17.25 16.34
C ALA A 30 12.23 -17.06 17.62
N GLU A 31 12.70 -16.20 18.51
CA GLU A 31 12.05 -15.89 19.78
C GLU A 31 11.97 -14.38 19.99
N VAL A 32 10.81 -13.90 20.43
CA VAL A 32 10.61 -12.53 20.89
C VAL A 32 10.42 -12.55 22.39
N ARG A 33 11.24 -11.77 23.11
CA ARG A 33 11.18 -11.63 24.56
C ARG A 33 10.88 -10.18 24.93
N CYS A 34 9.76 -9.96 25.60
CA CYS A 34 9.35 -8.64 26.08
C CYS A 34 9.77 -8.43 27.53
N ALA A 35 10.06 -7.18 27.90
CA ALA A 35 10.53 -6.83 29.24
C ALA A 35 9.51 -7.11 30.36
N ASP A 36 8.21 -7.20 30.03
CA ASP A 36 7.12 -7.54 30.95
C ASP A 36 6.87 -9.06 31.07
N GLY A 37 7.67 -9.89 30.39
CA GLY A 37 7.53 -11.35 30.36
C GLY A 37 6.64 -11.87 29.24
N ALA A 38 5.98 -11.00 28.46
CA ALA A 38 5.32 -11.40 27.23
C ALA A 38 6.33 -11.92 26.19
N GLY A 39 5.87 -12.73 25.25
CA GLY A 39 6.77 -13.28 24.25
C GLY A 39 6.13 -14.33 23.37
N GLY A 40 6.97 -14.94 22.54
CA GLY A 40 6.58 -16.03 21.65
C GLY A 40 7.79 -16.62 20.93
N THR A 41 7.59 -17.78 20.35
CA THR A 41 8.59 -18.50 19.54
C THR A 41 7.97 -19.02 18.26
N ALA A 42 8.73 -19.03 17.17
CA ALA A 42 8.36 -19.69 15.92
C ALA A 42 9.59 -20.33 15.26
N GLU A 43 9.41 -21.50 14.68
CA GLU A 43 10.41 -22.09 13.77
C GLU A 43 10.42 -21.32 12.45
N THR A 44 11.59 -21.14 11.86
CA THR A 44 11.67 -20.57 10.51
C THR A 44 11.10 -21.53 9.46
N PHE A 45 10.32 -21.03 8.52
CA PHE A 45 9.92 -21.75 7.30
C PHE A 45 10.77 -21.28 6.11
N GLN A 46 11.06 -22.17 5.16
CA GLN A 46 11.84 -21.83 3.98
C GLN A 46 10.95 -21.45 2.78
N VAL A 47 11.32 -20.37 2.07
CA VAL A 47 10.82 -20.05 0.73
C VAL A 47 12.00 -19.68 -0.15
N ALA A 48 12.16 -20.38 -1.27
CA ALA A 48 13.21 -20.20 -2.26
C ALA A 48 14.64 -20.14 -1.67
N GLY A 49 14.91 -20.90 -0.59
CA GLY A 49 16.20 -20.94 0.09
C GLY A 49 16.43 -19.85 1.15
N HIS A 50 15.44 -18.97 1.38
CA HIS A 50 15.43 -18.00 2.48
C HIS A 50 14.61 -18.51 3.66
N HIS A 51 14.93 -18.08 4.89
CA HIS A 51 14.33 -18.60 6.12
C HIS A 51 13.61 -17.49 6.88
N TYR A 52 12.29 -17.59 6.97
CA TYR A 52 11.44 -16.54 7.55
C TYR A 52 10.73 -17.04 8.80
N ALA A 53 10.45 -16.15 9.74
CA ALA A 53 9.57 -16.43 10.87
C ALA A 53 8.62 -15.28 11.13
N LEU A 54 7.38 -15.61 11.50
CA LEU A 54 6.41 -14.67 12.04
C LEU A 54 6.08 -15.12 13.47
N VAL A 55 6.63 -14.40 14.44
CA VAL A 55 6.50 -14.74 15.86
C VAL A 55 5.26 -14.06 16.43
N ALA A 56 4.27 -14.84 16.84
CA ALA A 56 3.11 -14.34 17.59
C ALA A 56 3.52 -14.09 19.05
N VAL A 57 3.49 -12.82 19.46
CA VAL A 57 3.76 -12.36 20.81
C VAL A 57 2.44 -12.30 21.57
N THR A 58 2.38 -12.99 22.70
CA THR A 58 1.16 -13.05 23.53
C THR A 58 1.46 -12.68 24.98
N GLY A 59 0.42 -12.30 25.72
CA GLY A 59 0.53 -11.92 27.13
C GLY A 59 0.99 -10.48 27.34
N LEU A 60 0.93 -9.64 26.31
CA LEU A 60 1.26 -8.21 26.43
C LEU A 60 0.29 -7.56 27.42
N ALA A 61 0.83 -6.75 28.32
CA ALA A 61 0.01 -5.89 29.15
C ALA A 61 -0.73 -4.87 28.26
N PRO A 62 -2.01 -4.58 28.50
CA PRO A 62 -2.71 -3.52 27.77
C PRO A 62 -2.21 -2.14 28.20
N ALA A 63 -2.32 -1.14 27.33
CA ALA A 63 -1.93 0.25 27.61
C ALA A 63 -0.44 0.43 27.97
N THR A 64 0.45 -0.39 27.40
CA THR A 64 1.89 -0.30 27.65
C THR A 64 2.69 -0.08 26.37
N ALA A 65 3.89 0.48 26.54
CA ALA A 65 4.94 0.44 25.55
C ALA A 65 6.03 -0.49 26.08
N THR A 66 6.01 -1.76 25.66
CA THR A 66 6.88 -2.79 26.22
C THR A 66 8.10 -2.99 25.33
N PRO A 67 9.32 -2.72 25.81
CA PRO A 67 10.55 -3.03 25.07
C PRO A 67 10.68 -4.53 24.82
N TYR A 68 11.22 -4.91 23.67
CA TYR A 68 11.44 -6.31 23.32
C TYR A 68 12.80 -6.56 22.67
N GLU A 69 13.23 -7.81 22.75
CA GLU A 69 14.41 -8.33 22.06
C GLU A 69 14.01 -9.47 21.12
N VAL A 70 14.82 -9.68 20.07
CA VAL A 70 14.71 -10.86 19.20
C VAL A 70 15.94 -11.73 19.38
N HIS A 71 15.70 -13.03 19.51
CA HIS A 71 16.73 -14.06 19.65
C HIS A 71 16.57 -15.10 18.54
N LEU A 72 17.68 -15.55 17.95
CA LEU A 72 17.73 -16.71 17.03
C LEU A 72 18.59 -17.79 17.68
N ASP A 73 18.05 -19.00 17.86
CA ASP A 73 18.69 -20.10 18.60
C ASP A 73 19.24 -19.67 19.99
N GLY A 74 18.53 -18.76 20.66
CA GLY A 74 18.90 -18.21 21.97
C GLY A 74 19.97 -17.13 21.95
N THR A 75 20.49 -16.76 20.79
CA THR A 75 21.42 -15.62 20.61
C THR A 75 20.63 -14.36 20.30
N ARG A 76 20.81 -13.29 21.09
CA ARG A 76 20.19 -11.99 20.82
C ARG A 76 20.71 -11.39 19.52
N VAL A 77 19.81 -11.10 18.59
CA VAL A 77 20.09 -10.48 17.29
C VAL A 77 19.43 -9.10 17.12
N TRP A 78 18.50 -8.74 18.00
CA TRP A 78 17.89 -7.41 18.05
C TRP A 78 17.66 -6.97 19.51
N PRO A 79 17.91 -5.70 19.86
CA PRO A 79 18.49 -4.64 19.02
C PRO A 79 19.92 -4.97 18.57
N LEU A 80 20.35 -4.37 17.45
CA LEU A 80 21.72 -4.51 16.98
C LEU A 80 22.71 -3.94 18.03
N PRO A 81 23.91 -4.52 18.17
CA PRO A 81 24.96 -3.93 19.00
C PRO A 81 25.24 -2.47 18.60
N ASP A 82 25.46 -1.61 19.59
CA ASP A 82 25.83 -0.21 19.41
C ASP A 82 24.84 0.63 18.56
N THR A 83 23.58 0.20 18.46
CA THR A 83 22.54 0.97 17.77
C THR A 83 22.38 2.36 18.40
N PRO A 84 22.28 3.44 17.60
CA PRO A 84 22.01 4.78 18.11
C PRO A 84 20.54 4.99 18.51
N PHE A 85 19.67 4.05 18.12
CA PHE A 85 18.23 4.18 18.33
C PHE A 85 17.79 3.70 19.72
N PRO A 86 16.70 4.26 20.27
CA PRO A 86 16.06 3.74 21.47
C PRO A 86 15.63 2.27 21.31
N PRO A 87 15.37 1.54 22.42
CA PRO A 87 14.80 0.20 22.35
C PRO A 87 13.51 0.18 21.53
N SER A 88 13.38 -0.80 20.63
CA SER A 88 12.11 -1.08 19.96
C SER A 88 11.07 -1.52 20.98
N VAL A 89 9.84 -1.02 20.82
CA VAL A 89 8.74 -1.30 21.75
C VAL A 89 7.53 -1.83 20.99
N ILE A 90 6.80 -2.75 21.62
CA ILE A 90 5.46 -3.11 21.20
C ILE A 90 4.50 -2.25 22.02
N ARG A 91 3.68 -1.45 21.34
CA ARG A 91 2.65 -0.64 21.99
C ARG A 91 1.29 -1.32 21.89
N THR A 92 0.66 -1.52 23.03
CA THR A 92 -0.73 -1.97 23.11
C THR A 92 -1.61 -0.75 23.42
N PRO A 93 -2.67 -0.48 22.66
CA PRO A 93 -3.55 0.64 22.93
C PRO A 93 -4.24 0.47 24.29
N ALA A 94 -4.49 1.57 25.01
CA ALA A 94 -5.32 1.47 26.22
C ALA A 94 -6.77 1.19 25.84
N ARG A 95 -7.49 0.40 26.67
CA ARG A 95 -8.90 0.08 26.45
C ARG A 95 -9.81 1.31 26.33
N ASP A 96 -9.44 2.39 27.01
CA ASP A 96 -10.18 3.67 27.03
C ASP A 96 -9.50 4.75 26.16
N GLU A 97 -8.43 4.40 25.43
CA GLU A 97 -7.77 5.34 24.54
C GLU A 97 -8.58 5.44 23.24
N ASP A 98 -9.46 6.44 23.20
CA ASP A 98 -10.30 6.71 22.03
C ASP A 98 -9.50 7.27 20.84
N THR A 99 -8.18 7.41 20.94
CA THR A 99 -7.35 8.07 19.92
C THR A 99 -6.52 7.05 19.14
N VAL A 100 -6.61 7.11 17.81
CA VAL A 100 -5.77 6.35 16.89
C VAL A 100 -5.09 7.32 15.92
N ARG A 101 -3.77 7.24 15.82
CA ARG A 101 -2.95 7.98 14.86
C ARG A 101 -2.49 7.07 13.73
N VAL A 102 -3.03 7.30 12.55
CA VAL A 102 -2.73 6.55 11.33
C VAL A 102 -1.84 7.42 10.43
N ALA A 103 -0.55 7.11 10.34
CA ALA A 103 0.33 7.69 9.34
C ALA A 103 0.26 6.87 8.05
N PHE A 104 0.24 7.53 6.89
CA PHE A 104 0.24 6.81 5.61
C PHE A 104 0.94 7.58 4.48
N GLY A 105 1.36 6.80 3.48
CA GLY A 105 1.91 7.27 2.20
C GLY A 105 2.21 6.11 1.25
N SER A 106 2.72 6.41 0.07
CA SER A 106 3.14 5.44 -0.95
C SER A 106 4.38 5.92 -1.72
N CYS A 107 4.86 5.13 -2.67
CA CYS A 107 5.90 5.52 -3.64
C CYS A 107 7.21 5.90 -2.94
N ARG A 108 7.84 4.90 -2.35
CA ARG A 108 9.13 5.05 -1.67
C ARG A 108 10.21 4.34 -2.47
N TRP A 109 11.06 5.11 -3.13
CA TRP A 109 12.39 4.62 -3.51
C TRP A 109 13.23 4.48 -2.25
N ALA A 110 14.06 3.44 -2.17
CA ALA A 110 15.01 3.34 -1.07
C ALA A 110 15.96 4.56 -1.08
N ALA A 111 16.22 5.13 0.09
CA ALA A 111 17.23 6.15 0.24
C ALA A 111 18.61 5.57 -0.13
N PRO A 112 19.48 6.35 -0.81
CA PRO A 112 20.83 5.91 -1.10
C PRO A 112 21.64 5.78 0.20
N ALA A 113 22.78 5.08 0.14
CA ALA A 113 23.61 4.89 1.31
C ALA A 113 24.07 6.23 1.91
N ALA A 114 24.27 6.27 3.24
CA ALA A 114 24.66 7.47 3.95
C ALA A 114 25.89 8.16 3.33
N GLY A 115 25.72 9.43 2.93
CA GLY A 115 26.76 10.25 2.31
C GLY A 115 26.76 10.25 0.77
N GLU A 116 25.90 9.46 0.13
CA GLU A 116 25.69 9.53 -1.32
C GLU A 116 24.66 10.63 -1.68
N PRO A 117 24.75 11.21 -2.90
CA PRO A 117 23.77 12.18 -3.35
C PRO A 117 22.39 11.56 -3.47
N ASP A 118 21.43 12.13 -2.76
CA ASP A 118 20.02 11.79 -2.89
C ASP A 118 19.35 12.76 -3.89
N PRO A 119 18.99 12.28 -5.10
CA PRO A 119 18.40 13.12 -6.13
C PRO A 119 16.93 13.49 -5.84
N VAL A 120 16.26 12.78 -4.93
CA VAL A 120 14.83 12.98 -4.63
C VAL A 120 14.60 13.71 -3.31
N GLY A 121 15.62 13.80 -2.45
CA GLY A 121 15.65 14.57 -1.21
C GLY A 121 15.14 13.77 -0.01
N PRO A 122 15.14 14.33 1.21
CA PRO A 122 14.98 13.56 2.44
C PRO A 122 13.79 12.59 2.45
N ASP A 123 14.03 11.34 2.85
CA ASP A 123 13.01 10.31 3.01
C ASP A 123 12.09 10.63 4.19
N ALA A 124 10.77 10.60 3.94
CA ALA A 124 9.80 10.91 4.98
C ALA A 124 9.74 9.86 6.09
N LEU A 125 10.06 8.58 5.82
CA LEU A 125 10.16 7.54 6.85
C LEU A 125 11.41 7.72 7.70
N ASP A 126 12.57 8.02 7.10
CA ASP A 126 13.81 8.29 7.84
C ASP A 126 13.61 9.49 8.77
N THR A 127 12.97 10.53 8.24
CA THR A 127 12.68 11.74 8.99
C THR A 127 11.69 11.50 10.13
N LEU A 128 10.69 10.62 9.92
CA LEU A 128 9.77 10.18 10.97
C LEU A 128 10.51 9.36 12.05
N ALA A 129 11.36 8.43 11.64
CA ALA A 129 12.18 7.62 12.53
C ALA A 129 13.06 8.51 13.41
N ALA A 130 13.79 9.46 12.81
CA ALA A 130 14.63 10.41 13.53
C ALA A 130 13.83 11.24 14.54
N ARG A 131 12.62 11.71 14.18
CA ARG A 131 11.74 12.43 15.11
C ARG A 131 11.35 11.57 16.32
N ILE A 132 10.92 10.32 16.08
CA ILE A 132 10.51 9.41 17.17
C ILE A 132 11.71 9.01 18.02
N ALA A 133 12.88 8.81 17.42
CA ALA A 133 14.11 8.48 18.13
C ALA A 133 14.59 9.63 19.04
N ALA A 134 14.43 10.88 18.59
CA ALA A 134 14.79 12.07 19.34
C ALA A 134 13.86 12.34 20.54
N ASP A 135 12.58 11.95 20.45
CA ASP A 135 11.61 12.03 21.55
C ASP A 135 10.76 10.75 21.65
N PRO A 136 11.28 9.66 22.26
CA PRO A 136 10.59 8.38 22.32
C PRO A 136 9.28 8.38 23.13
N GLY A 137 9.12 9.39 23.99
CA GLY A 137 7.90 9.64 24.76
C GLY A 137 6.90 10.56 24.06
N GLY A 138 7.30 11.16 22.94
CA GLY A 138 6.52 12.13 22.18
C GLY A 138 5.43 11.54 21.29
N GLU A 139 4.87 12.41 20.45
CA GLU A 139 3.86 12.02 19.46
C GLU A 139 4.45 11.11 18.38
N ARG A 140 3.76 10.00 18.10
CA ARG A 140 4.11 9.04 17.06
C ARG A 140 2.84 8.39 16.50
N PRO A 141 2.88 7.82 15.29
CA PRO A 141 1.79 7.00 14.80
C PRO A 141 1.63 5.73 15.64
N ASP A 142 0.36 5.32 15.78
CA ASP A 142 -0.03 4.03 16.33
C ASP A 142 0.08 2.94 15.25
N VAL A 143 -0.14 3.33 13.98
CA VAL A 143 -0.01 2.46 12.82
C VAL A 143 0.52 3.24 11.62
N LEU A 144 1.38 2.58 10.84
CA LEU A 144 1.88 3.05 9.54
C LEU A 144 1.22 2.25 8.42
N LEU A 145 0.52 2.92 7.51
CA LEU A 145 -0.06 2.31 6.30
C LEU A 145 0.77 2.68 5.08
N LEU A 146 1.30 1.70 4.38
CA LEU A 146 2.05 1.91 3.15
C LEU A 146 1.23 1.39 1.96
N VAL A 147 0.76 2.32 1.14
CA VAL A 147 -0.37 2.11 0.24
C VAL A 147 0.09 2.04 -1.23
N GLY A 148 1.01 1.12 -1.51
CA GLY A 148 1.58 0.92 -2.85
C GLY A 148 3.04 1.34 -2.99
N ASP A 149 3.77 0.67 -3.88
CA ASP A 149 5.15 0.95 -4.27
C ASP A 149 6.14 0.96 -3.08
N GLN A 150 6.25 -0.19 -2.41
CA GLN A 150 7.27 -0.36 -1.36
C GLN A 150 8.63 -0.74 -1.93
N VAL A 151 8.63 -1.33 -3.12
CA VAL A 151 9.80 -1.69 -3.91
C VAL A 151 9.51 -1.36 -5.37
N TYR A 152 10.57 -1.17 -6.15
CA TYR A 152 10.48 -0.88 -7.58
C TYR A 152 11.23 -1.97 -8.36
N ALA A 153 10.47 -2.89 -8.96
CA ALA A 153 11.00 -4.05 -9.67
C ALA A 153 11.50 -3.72 -11.09
N ASP A 154 11.00 -2.63 -11.66
CA ASP A 154 11.27 -2.13 -13.00
C ASP A 154 12.20 -0.89 -13.02
N GLU A 155 12.25 -0.14 -11.92
CA GLU A 155 13.17 0.99 -11.75
C GLU A 155 14.11 0.77 -10.56
N VAL A 156 15.24 0.11 -10.81
CA VAL A 156 16.20 -0.25 -9.77
C VAL A 156 17.31 0.79 -9.59
N SER A 157 17.87 0.86 -8.38
CA SER A 157 19.05 1.69 -8.09
C SER A 157 20.28 1.26 -8.89
N ASP A 158 21.27 2.14 -9.01
CA ASP A 158 22.55 1.80 -9.63
C ASP A 158 23.27 0.65 -8.90
N ASP A 159 23.07 0.53 -7.59
CA ASP A 159 23.67 -0.49 -6.73
C ASP A 159 23.04 -1.86 -7.00
N THR A 160 21.72 -1.92 -7.00
CA THR A 160 20.96 -3.12 -7.37
C THR A 160 21.25 -3.50 -8.81
N ARG A 161 21.32 -2.54 -9.74
CA ARG A 161 21.75 -2.81 -11.13
C ARG A 161 23.13 -3.46 -11.23
N ARG A 162 24.12 -2.98 -10.47
CA ARG A 162 25.46 -3.60 -10.44
C ARG A 162 25.42 -5.02 -9.87
N TRP A 163 24.61 -5.26 -8.84
CA TRP A 163 24.42 -6.59 -8.27
C TRP A 163 23.74 -7.55 -9.27
N LEU A 164 22.72 -7.10 -10.00
CA LEU A 164 22.06 -7.87 -11.06
C LEU A 164 23.04 -8.23 -12.19
N ALA A 165 23.87 -7.28 -12.62
CA ALA A 165 24.89 -7.50 -13.67
C ALA A 165 25.95 -8.55 -13.28
N ALA A 166 26.19 -8.75 -11.98
CA ALA A 166 27.08 -9.79 -11.49
C ALA A 166 26.43 -11.20 -11.51
N ARG A 167 25.10 -11.28 -11.61
CA ARG A 167 24.32 -12.52 -11.55
C ARG A 167 23.89 -13.03 -12.93
N ARG A 168 23.51 -12.11 -13.82
CA ARG A 168 23.04 -12.44 -15.17
C ARG A 168 23.36 -11.36 -16.19
N ASP A 169 23.25 -11.73 -17.46
CA ASP A 169 23.42 -10.83 -18.61
C ASP A 169 22.23 -9.86 -18.72
N LEU A 170 22.47 -8.56 -18.48
CA LEU A 170 21.44 -7.52 -18.55
C LEU A 170 21.12 -7.06 -19.98
N ASP A 171 21.82 -7.58 -21.00
CA ASP A 171 21.43 -7.37 -22.41
C ASP A 171 20.27 -8.32 -22.80
N ARG A 172 19.94 -9.30 -21.94
CA ARG A 172 18.80 -10.19 -22.09
C ARG A 172 17.61 -9.68 -21.29
N PRO A 173 16.37 -9.83 -21.79
CA PRO A 173 15.18 -9.53 -21.01
C PRO A 173 15.17 -10.24 -19.64
N PRO A 174 14.64 -9.61 -18.57
CA PRO A 174 13.99 -8.29 -18.54
C PRO A 174 14.98 -7.10 -18.43
N GLY A 175 16.24 -7.27 -18.83
CA GLY A 175 17.22 -6.19 -18.83
C GLY A 175 17.76 -5.93 -17.44
N ALA A 176 17.78 -4.66 -17.02
CA ALA A 176 18.21 -4.27 -15.67
C ALA A 176 17.10 -4.40 -14.60
N GLU A 177 15.90 -4.83 -14.98
CA GLU A 177 14.76 -5.01 -14.07
C GLU A 177 14.82 -6.36 -13.36
N VAL A 178 14.11 -6.53 -12.25
CA VAL A 178 14.05 -7.77 -11.47
C VAL A 178 13.34 -8.91 -12.22
N ALA A 179 13.90 -10.12 -12.12
CA ALA A 179 13.48 -11.29 -12.87
C ALA A 179 12.95 -12.47 -12.02
N ASP A 180 13.49 -12.66 -10.80
CA ASP A 180 13.20 -13.83 -9.97
C ASP A 180 13.11 -13.49 -8.46
N TYR A 181 12.77 -14.48 -7.64
CA TYR A 181 12.54 -14.30 -6.20
C TYR A 181 13.76 -13.76 -5.45
N GLU A 182 14.97 -14.22 -5.78
CA GLU A 182 16.21 -13.75 -5.13
C GLU A 182 16.52 -12.30 -5.53
N GLU A 183 16.18 -11.90 -6.75
CA GLU A 183 16.27 -10.51 -7.16
C GLU A 183 15.22 -9.62 -6.47
N TYR A 184 14.03 -10.16 -6.15
CA TYR A 184 13.05 -9.46 -5.31
C TYR A 184 13.53 -9.28 -3.87
N THR A 185 14.17 -10.28 -3.24
CA THR A 185 14.69 -10.13 -1.86
C THR A 185 15.73 -9.01 -1.77
N ARG A 186 16.53 -8.82 -2.83
CA ARG A 186 17.45 -7.69 -2.93
C ARG A 186 16.74 -6.33 -2.80
N LEU A 187 15.57 -6.14 -3.40
CA LEU A 187 14.81 -4.89 -3.29
C LEU A 187 14.35 -4.63 -1.85
N TYR A 188 13.90 -5.67 -1.15
CA TYR A 188 13.50 -5.55 0.26
C TYR A 188 14.70 -5.28 1.17
N TYR A 189 15.87 -5.87 0.89
CA TYR A 189 17.10 -5.55 1.61
C TYR A 189 17.49 -4.09 1.42
N GLU A 190 17.48 -3.60 0.18
CA GLU A 190 17.77 -2.20 -0.12
C GLU A 190 16.77 -1.27 0.56
N SER A 191 15.50 -1.63 0.57
CA SER A 191 14.44 -0.78 1.13
C SER A 191 14.36 -0.79 2.66
N TRP A 192 14.62 -1.92 3.31
CA TRP A 192 14.34 -2.12 4.75
C TRP A 192 15.58 -2.36 5.62
N LEU A 193 16.79 -2.43 5.05
CA LEU A 193 18.03 -2.43 5.84
C LEU A 193 18.56 -1.04 6.15
N ASP A 194 17.97 0.01 5.57
CA ASP A 194 18.19 1.37 6.03
C ASP A 194 17.99 1.44 7.57
N PRO A 195 18.95 1.94 8.37
CA PRO A 195 18.89 1.84 9.82
C PRO A 195 17.67 2.52 10.43
N GLU A 196 17.31 3.70 9.92
CA GLU A 196 16.17 4.51 10.35
C GLU A 196 14.85 3.79 10.05
N VAL A 197 14.64 3.33 8.81
CA VAL A 197 13.45 2.57 8.43
C VAL A 197 13.37 1.24 9.15
N ARG A 198 14.48 0.50 9.25
CA ARG A 198 14.54 -0.78 9.97
C ARG A 198 14.11 -0.61 11.42
N TRP A 199 14.59 0.46 12.08
CA TRP A 199 14.17 0.76 13.44
C TRP A 199 12.70 1.21 13.51
N LEU A 200 12.25 2.08 12.61
CA LEU A 200 10.85 2.52 12.56
C LEU A 200 9.89 1.34 12.43
N LEU A 201 10.16 0.44 11.47
CA LEU A 201 9.35 -0.76 11.23
C LEU A 201 9.41 -1.75 12.40
N SER A 202 10.48 -1.74 13.20
CA SER A 202 10.56 -2.58 14.42
C SER A 202 9.69 -2.07 15.58
N THR A 203 9.30 -0.79 15.57
CA THR A 203 8.61 -0.18 16.72
C THR A 203 7.21 0.31 16.38
N VAL A 204 6.90 0.60 15.11
CA VAL A 204 5.57 1.00 14.64
C VAL A 204 4.94 -0.14 13.84
N PRO A 205 3.77 -0.66 14.26
CA PRO A 205 2.96 -1.59 13.46
C PRO A 205 2.77 -1.08 12.03
N SER A 206 3.13 -1.89 11.03
CA SER A 206 3.05 -1.53 9.62
C SER A 206 2.13 -2.48 8.85
N TYR A 207 1.26 -1.91 8.03
CA TYR A 207 0.35 -2.65 7.13
C TYR A 207 0.53 -2.12 5.71
N MET A 208 0.50 -3.03 4.74
CA MET A 208 0.92 -2.75 3.37
C MET A 208 -0.09 -3.25 2.36
N ILE A 209 -0.12 -2.62 1.18
CA ILE A 209 -0.69 -3.19 -0.04
C ILE A 209 0.28 -2.83 -1.18
N PHE A 210 0.53 -3.75 -2.09
CA PHE A 210 1.31 -3.50 -3.31
C PHE A 210 0.60 -2.56 -4.29
N ASP A 211 1.40 -1.97 -5.18
CA ASP A 211 0.94 -1.37 -6.43
C ASP A 211 1.61 -2.09 -7.63
N ASP A 212 1.68 -1.43 -8.78
CA ASP A 212 2.31 -1.97 -9.97
C ASP A 212 3.82 -2.09 -9.89
N HIS A 213 4.57 -1.10 -9.39
CA HIS A 213 6.04 -1.20 -9.35
C HIS A 213 6.55 -2.33 -8.44
N ASP A 214 5.72 -2.87 -7.53
CA ASP A 214 6.01 -4.13 -6.82
C ASP A 214 6.12 -5.33 -7.79
N VAL A 215 5.60 -5.24 -9.02
CA VAL A 215 5.69 -6.22 -10.09
C VAL A 215 6.37 -5.63 -11.32
N ILE A 216 5.76 -4.67 -11.99
CA ILE A 216 6.25 -3.86 -13.12
C ILE A 216 5.29 -2.68 -13.32
N ASP A 217 5.79 -1.52 -13.73
CA ASP A 217 4.96 -0.39 -14.18
C ASP A 217 3.81 -0.85 -15.09
N ASP A 218 2.61 -0.27 -14.88
CA ASP A 218 1.41 -0.54 -15.67
C ASP A 218 0.87 -1.98 -15.48
N TRP A 219 1.27 -2.68 -14.40
CA TRP A 219 0.85 -4.07 -14.15
C TRP A 219 -0.67 -4.18 -14.10
N ASN A 220 -1.20 -5.05 -14.96
CA ASN A 220 -2.63 -5.28 -15.18
C ASN A 220 -3.36 -4.01 -15.67
N THR A 221 -2.72 -3.19 -16.50
CA THR A 221 -3.39 -2.04 -17.16
C THR A 221 -4.44 -2.49 -18.18
N SER A 222 -4.23 -3.55 -18.98
CA SER A 222 -5.23 -4.03 -19.95
C SER A 222 -5.04 -5.50 -20.38
N ALA A 223 -6.09 -6.09 -20.97
CA ALA A 223 -6.02 -7.45 -21.50
C ALA A 223 -5.00 -7.60 -22.65
N SER A 224 -4.87 -6.59 -23.51
CA SER A 224 -3.86 -6.58 -24.58
C SER A 224 -2.44 -6.43 -24.04
N TRP A 225 -2.24 -5.58 -23.03
CA TRP A 225 -0.95 -5.48 -22.34
C TRP A 225 -0.58 -6.84 -21.71
N LEU A 226 -1.51 -7.48 -21.00
CA LEU A 226 -1.26 -8.78 -20.36
C LEU A 226 -0.96 -9.87 -21.39
N ALA A 227 -1.63 -9.85 -22.54
CA ALA A 227 -1.35 -10.78 -23.64
C ALA A 227 0.07 -10.61 -24.20
N ASP A 228 0.52 -9.36 -24.38
CA ASP A 228 1.90 -9.06 -24.81
C ASP A 228 2.92 -9.54 -23.77
N MET A 229 2.69 -9.28 -22.48
CA MET A 229 3.57 -9.73 -21.40
C MET A 229 3.64 -11.26 -21.33
N ARG A 230 2.51 -11.96 -21.42
CA ARG A 230 2.45 -13.43 -21.45
C ARG A 230 3.11 -14.04 -22.68
N ALA A 231 3.34 -13.28 -23.74
CA ALA A 231 4.08 -13.74 -24.92
C ALA A 231 5.60 -13.67 -24.74
N THR A 232 6.09 -12.96 -23.71
CA THR A 232 7.50 -12.96 -23.34
C THR A 232 7.88 -14.25 -22.60
N ASP A 233 9.17 -14.62 -22.65
CA ASP A 233 9.70 -15.83 -22.01
C ASP A 233 10.03 -15.64 -20.51
N TRP A 234 10.07 -14.40 -20.02
CA TRP A 234 10.46 -14.07 -18.65
C TRP A 234 9.29 -13.67 -17.74
N TRP A 235 8.17 -13.20 -18.30
CA TRP A 235 7.05 -12.65 -17.51
C TRP A 235 6.52 -13.58 -16.43
N ARG A 236 6.35 -14.87 -16.76
CA ARG A 236 5.81 -15.85 -15.81
C ARG A 236 6.68 -15.96 -14.56
N GLU A 237 8.00 -16.04 -14.71
CA GLU A 237 8.88 -16.16 -13.54
C GLU A 237 8.83 -14.93 -12.66
N ARG A 238 8.86 -13.73 -13.28
CA ARG A 238 8.78 -12.47 -12.56
C ARG A 238 7.47 -12.35 -11.79
N LEU A 239 6.33 -12.56 -12.45
CA LEU A 239 5.01 -12.43 -11.82
C LEU A 239 4.87 -13.37 -10.62
N LEU A 240 5.22 -14.65 -10.79
CA LEU A 240 5.14 -15.62 -9.70
C LEU A 240 6.07 -15.21 -8.54
N SER A 241 7.30 -14.81 -8.85
CA SER A 241 8.27 -14.35 -7.85
C SER A 241 7.81 -13.09 -7.11
N GLY A 242 7.20 -12.14 -7.81
CA GLY A 242 6.64 -10.92 -7.24
C GLY A 242 5.48 -11.20 -6.29
N LEU A 243 4.54 -12.08 -6.68
CA LEU A 243 3.44 -12.49 -5.81
C LEU A 243 3.93 -13.28 -4.58
N MET A 244 4.91 -14.16 -4.76
CA MET A 244 5.54 -14.90 -3.65
C MET A 244 6.25 -13.94 -2.69
N SER A 245 7.04 -13.00 -3.21
CA SER A 245 7.80 -12.05 -2.39
C SER A 245 6.86 -11.09 -1.66
N TYR A 246 5.82 -10.59 -2.33
CA TYR A 246 4.76 -9.78 -1.72
C TYR A 246 4.06 -10.52 -0.59
N TRP A 247 3.73 -11.81 -0.77
CA TRP A 247 3.12 -12.60 0.30
C TRP A 247 4.00 -12.65 1.54
N VAL A 248 5.28 -13.01 1.38
CA VAL A 248 6.21 -13.19 2.51
C VAL A 248 6.53 -11.87 3.22
N HIS A 249 6.84 -10.82 2.47
CA HIS A 249 7.39 -9.58 3.03
C HIS A 249 6.28 -8.62 3.47
N GLN A 250 5.17 -8.55 2.74
CA GLN A 250 4.13 -7.54 2.95
C GLN A 250 2.82 -8.13 3.46
N HIS A 251 2.19 -9.03 2.71
CA HIS A 251 0.83 -9.49 2.99
C HIS A 251 0.71 -10.32 4.27
N LEU A 252 1.65 -11.24 4.52
CA LEU A 252 1.63 -12.14 5.67
C LEU A 252 1.48 -11.36 7.00
N GLY A 253 2.17 -10.23 7.11
CA GLY A 253 2.10 -9.39 8.31
C GLY A 253 0.81 -8.57 8.45
N ASN A 254 -0.04 -8.49 7.42
CA ASN A 254 -1.30 -7.78 7.51
C ASN A 254 -2.37 -8.58 8.28
N LEU A 255 -2.21 -9.90 8.33
CA LEU A 255 -3.17 -10.83 8.92
C LEU A 255 -3.05 -10.87 10.45
N SER A 256 -4.19 -10.98 11.13
CA SER A 256 -4.24 -11.25 12.56
C SER A 256 -3.79 -12.67 12.89
N PRO A 257 -3.34 -12.94 14.13
CA PRO A 257 -3.07 -14.31 14.57
C PRO A 257 -4.24 -15.27 14.36
N ALA A 258 -5.49 -14.79 14.47
CA ALA A 258 -6.68 -15.59 14.24
C ALA A 258 -6.90 -15.90 12.74
N GLU A 259 -6.67 -14.91 11.87
CA GLU A 259 -6.72 -15.11 10.41
C GLU A 259 -5.62 -16.06 9.95
N LEU A 260 -4.39 -15.88 10.44
CA LEU A 260 -3.26 -16.77 10.15
C LEU A 260 -3.58 -18.22 10.56
N ALA A 261 -4.16 -18.42 11.74
CA ALA A 261 -4.55 -19.75 12.21
C ALA A 261 -5.61 -20.42 11.32
N ALA A 262 -6.42 -19.64 10.60
CA ALA A 262 -7.43 -20.12 9.67
C ALA A 262 -6.97 -20.17 8.21
N ASP A 263 -5.81 -19.58 7.88
CA ASP A 263 -5.31 -19.44 6.52
C ASP A 263 -4.72 -20.77 5.99
N PRO A 264 -5.32 -21.38 4.95
CA PRO A 264 -4.81 -22.62 4.36
C PRO A 264 -3.42 -22.49 3.72
N LEU A 265 -3.09 -21.32 3.18
CA LEU A 265 -1.77 -21.07 2.60
C LEU A 265 -0.72 -21.00 3.70
N TRP A 266 -1.00 -20.27 4.79
CA TRP A 266 -0.11 -20.24 5.95
C TRP A 266 0.16 -21.67 6.46
N ALA A 267 -0.89 -22.45 6.70
CA ALA A 267 -0.77 -23.83 7.14
C ALA A 267 0.04 -24.71 6.17
N ALA A 268 -0.11 -24.50 4.85
CA ALA A 268 0.63 -25.24 3.84
C ALA A 268 2.11 -24.84 3.77
N VAL A 269 2.44 -23.55 3.91
CA VAL A 269 3.81 -23.03 3.85
C VAL A 269 4.59 -23.40 5.12
N THR A 270 3.96 -23.35 6.30
CA THR A 270 4.63 -23.65 7.58
C THR A 270 4.50 -25.11 8.01
N GLY A 271 3.70 -25.92 7.30
CA GLY A 271 3.48 -27.33 7.62
C GLY A 271 4.69 -28.24 7.35
N GLY A 272 5.72 -27.73 6.69
CA GLY A 272 6.97 -28.44 6.41
C GLY A 272 8.18 -27.49 6.42
N PRO A 273 9.40 -28.03 6.25
CA PRO A 273 10.62 -27.22 6.29
C PRO A 273 10.76 -26.28 5.08
N ASP A 274 10.13 -26.61 3.95
CA ASP A 274 10.17 -25.84 2.71
C ASP A 274 8.77 -25.64 2.13
N GLY A 275 8.27 -24.41 2.22
CA GLY A 275 6.98 -23.98 1.72
C GLY A 275 7.00 -23.44 0.29
N THR A 276 8.16 -23.44 -0.38
CA THR A 276 8.34 -22.84 -1.73
C THR A 276 7.32 -23.35 -2.73
N GLY A 277 7.13 -24.67 -2.78
CA GLY A 277 6.19 -25.29 -3.73
C GLY A 277 4.74 -24.90 -3.45
N ALA A 278 4.34 -24.81 -2.18
CA ALA A 278 2.99 -24.41 -1.78
C ALA A 278 2.71 -22.95 -2.15
N LEU A 279 3.65 -22.05 -1.84
CA LEU A 279 3.52 -20.63 -2.15
C LEU A 279 3.57 -20.36 -3.65
N ARG A 280 4.46 -21.04 -4.39
CA ARG A 280 4.49 -20.93 -5.86
C ARG A 280 3.21 -21.42 -6.50
N SER A 281 2.67 -22.56 -6.03
CA SER A 281 1.38 -23.07 -6.52
C SER A 281 0.23 -22.11 -6.23
N PHE A 282 0.29 -21.36 -5.12
CA PHE A 282 -0.68 -20.31 -4.82
C PHE A 282 -0.54 -19.12 -5.77
N ALA A 283 0.67 -18.63 -6.03
CA ALA A 283 0.93 -17.57 -7.00
C ALA A 283 0.47 -17.98 -8.42
N GLU A 284 0.66 -19.24 -8.81
CA GLU A 284 0.18 -19.76 -10.10
C GLU A 284 -1.35 -19.75 -10.19
N ARG A 285 -2.06 -20.05 -9.09
CA ARG A 285 -3.53 -19.93 -9.05
C ARG A 285 -3.98 -18.47 -9.09
N ALA A 286 -3.28 -17.59 -8.39
CA ALA A 286 -3.56 -16.15 -8.42
C ALA A 286 -3.45 -15.56 -9.84
N ASP A 287 -2.43 -15.95 -10.62
CA ASP A 287 -2.30 -15.52 -12.03
C ASP A 287 -3.37 -16.15 -12.94
N ALA A 288 -3.67 -17.44 -12.75
CA ALA A 288 -4.60 -18.16 -13.60
C ALA A 288 -6.08 -17.78 -13.36
N ASP A 289 -6.44 -17.54 -12.09
CA ASP A 289 -7.78 -17.15 -11.64
C ASP A 289 -7.64 -16.12 -10.51
N PRO A 290 -7.57 -14.82 -10.83
CA PRO A 290 -7.41 -13.77 -9.83
C PRO A 290 -8.50 -13.76 -8.75
N ALA A 291 -9.72 -14.20 -9.09
CA ALA A 291 -10.83 -14.28 -8.13
C ALA A 291 -10.68 -15.43 -7.11
N SER A 292 -9.71 -16.32 -7.29
CA SER A 292 -9.43 -17.43 -6.37
C SER A 292 -8.64 -17.01 -5.13
N VAL A 293 -8.07 -15.80 -5.14
CA VAL A 293 -7.27 -15.24 -4.04
C VAL A 293 -7.77 -13.85 -3.69
N ARG A 294 -7.55 -13.43 -2.44
CA ARG A 294 -7.86 -12.09 -1.96
C ARG A 294 -6.65 -11.53 -1.25
N TRP A 295 -6.14 -10.41 -1.74
CA TRP A 295 -5.06 -9.66 -1.09
C TRP A 295 -5.61 -8.53 -0.22
N SER A 296 -6.86 -8.12 -0.45
CA SER A 296 -7.60 -7.17 0.37
C SER A 296 -7.80 -7.68 1.81
N TYR A 297 -7.75 -6.79 2.79
CA TYR A 297 -7.89 -7.16 4.20
C TYR A 297 -8.56 -6.07 5.03
N ARG A 298 -9.07 -6.46 6.20
CA ARG A 298 -9.71 -5.57 7.17
C ARG A 298 -8.88 -5.51 8.45
N ARG A 299 -8.75 -4.31 9.01
CA ARG A 299 -8.22 -4.08 10.36
C ARG A 299 -9.14 -3.16 11.13
N ASP A 300 -9.43 -3.50 12.38
CA ASP A 300 -10.15 -2.63 13.30
C ASP A 300 -9.18 -2.17 14.39
N PHE A 301 -9.00 -0.85 14.50
CA PHE A 301 -8.23 -0.17 15.54
C PHE A 301 -9.22 0.49 16.50
N GLY A 302 -9.72 -0.27 17.46
CA GLY A 302 -10.83 0.17 18.30
C GLY A 302 -12.06 0.52 17.46
N ARG A 303 -12.46 1.80 17.47
CA ARG A 303 -13.60 2.32 16.69
C ARG A 303 -13.22 2.89 15.32
N VAL A 304 -12.02 2.59 14.83
CA VAL A 304 -11.57 2.94 13.47
C VAL A 304 -11.47 1.66 12.65
N ARG A 305 -12.23 1.57 11.56
CA ARG A 305 -12.14 0.45 10.62
C ARG A 305 -11.31 0.84 9.40
N LEU A 306 -10.33 0.01 9.06
CA LEU A 306 -9.60 0.05 7.80
C LEU A 306 -10.03 -1.12 6.92
N LEU A 307 -10.43 -0.80 5.69
CA LEU A 307 -10.58 -1.75 4.58
C LEU A 307 -9.50 -1.43 3.56
N MET A 308 -8.45 -2.25 3.51
CA MET A 308 -7.40 -2.11 2.51
C MET A 308 -7.77 -2.96 1.29
N VAL A 309 -7.87 -2.31 0.13
CA VAL A 309 -8.37 -2.88 -1.12
C VAL A 309 -7.22 -3.05 -2.10
N ASP A 310 -7.11 -4.27 -2.64
CA ASP A 310 -6.26 -4.55 -3.78
C ASP A 310 -6.88 -3.98 -5.06
N SER A 311 -6.25 -2.97 -5.64
CA SER A 311 -6.65 -2.33 -6.89
C SER A 311 -5.80 -2.73 -8.10
N ARG A 312 -4.97 -3.80 -7.98
CA ARG A 312 -4.08 -4.29 -9.05
C ARG A 312 -4.40 -5.72 -9.45
N ALA A 313 -4.32 -6.68 -8.53
CA ALA A 313 -4.55 -8.09 -8.87
C ALA A 313 -6.04 -8.44 -8.96
N ALA A 314 -6.91 -7.71 -8.25
CA ALA A 314 -8.36 -7.90 -8.32
C ALA A 314 -9.04 -7.40 -9.62
N ARG A 315 -8.30 -6.74 -10.51
CA ARG A 315 -8.87 -6.12 -11.73
C ARG A 315 -9.44 -7.16 -12.68
N VAL A 316 -10.61 -6.86 -13.25
CA VAL A 316 -11.13 -7.56 -14.42
C VAL A 316 -10.71 -6.80 -15.66
N LEU A 317 -9.85 -7.40 -16.49
CA LEU A 317 -9.26 -6.73 -17.66
C LEU A 317 -10.07 -6.87 -18.96
N ASP A 318 -11.02 -7.81 -18.99
CA ASP A 318 -11.94 -8.00 -20.12
C ASP A 318 -12.73 -6.71 -20.38
N GLU A 319 -12.54 -6.10 -21.54
CA GLU A 319 -13.06 -4.76 -21.86
C GLU A 319 -14.60 -4.66 -21.76
N ASP A 320 -15.33 -5.77 -21.93
CA ASP A 320 -16.79 -5.78 -21.89
C ASP A 320 -17.37 -5.70 -20.48
N ARG A 321 -16.57 -6.10 -19.50
CA ARG A 321 -16.95 -6.18 -18.08
C ARG A 321 -15.82 -5.66 -17.18
N ARG A 322 -15.04 -4.73 -17.72
CA ARG A 322 -13.83 -4.23 -17.10
C ARG A 322 -14.18 -3.55 -15.77
N SER A 323 -13.57 -4.00 -14.69
CA SER A 323 -13.83 -3.49 -13.33
C SER A 323 -12.54 -3.41 -12.52
N MET A 324 -12.47 -2.41 -11.63
CA MET A 324 -11.33 -2.24 -10.73
C MET A 324 -11.24 -3.42 -9.75
N LEU A 325 -12.41 -3.88 -9.28
CA LEU A 325 -12.56 -5.02 -8.40
C LEU A 325 -13.40 -6.08 -9.11
N ASP A 326 -13.00 -7.34 -9.02
CA ASP A 326 -13.85 -8.43 -9.42
C ASP A 326 -15.11 -8.51 -8.53
N PRO A 327 -16.19 -9.17 -8.97
CA PRO A 327 -17.44 -9.22 -8.22
C PRO A 327 -17.32 -9.76 -6.79
N GLY A 328 -16.38 -10.69 -6.54
CA GLY A 328 -16.12 -11.25 -5.22
C GLY A 328 -15.43 -10.26 -4.29
N GLU A 329 -14.45 -9.51 -4.80
CA GLU A 329 -13.81 -8.42 -4.04
C GLU A 329 -14.76 -7.24 -3.79
N ALA A 330 -15.57 -6.86 -4.77
CA ALA A 330 -16.58 -5.82 -4.60
C ALA A 330 -17.64 -6.20 -3.54
N ALA A 331 -18.10 -7.46 -3.54
CA ALA A 331 -19.03 -7.97 -2.54
C ALA A 331 -18.39 -7.99 -1.14
N TRP A 332 -17.14 -8.45 -1.02
CA TRP A 332 -16.42 -8.44 0.25
C TRP A 332 -16.25 -7.02 0.79
N LEU A 333 -15.82 -6.06 -0.04
CA LEU A 333 -15.67 -4.67 0.38
C LEU A 333 -16.98 -4.09 0.91
N ARG A 334 -18.09 -4.37 0.22
CA ARG A 334 -19.43 -3.98 0.65
C ARG A 334 -19.82 -4.63 1.98
N ASP A 335 -19.65 -5.94 2.12
CA ASP A 335 -19.99 -6.66 3.35
C ASP A 335 -19.16 -6.13 4.53
N GLN A 336 -17.86 -5.92 4.35
CA GLN A 336 -16.98 -5.40 5.41
C GLN A 336 -17.26 -3.94 5.78
N ALA A 337 -17.67 -3.11 4.82
CA ALA A 337 -18.06 -1.72 5.09
C ALA A 337 -19.38 -1.64 5.86
N LEU A 338 -20.33 -2.53 5.58
CA LEU A 338 -21.67 -2.50 6.17
C LEU A 338 -21.81 -3.38 7.42
N ASP A 339 -20.87 -4.30 7.68
CA ASP A 339 -20.83 -5.11 8.88
C ASP A 339 -20.70 -4.25 10.15
N GLY A 340 -21.49 -4.52 11.19
CA GLY A 340 -21.38 -3.81 12.47
C GLY A 340 -21.49 -2.28 12.38
N ARG A 341 -22.32 -1.72 11.48
CA ARG A 341 -22.53 -0.25 11.41
C ARG A 341 -22.96 0.31 12.77
N GLY A 342 -22.21 1.29 13.27
CA GLY A 342 -22.33 1.84 14.62
C GLY A 342 -21.21 1.41 15.58
N ASP A 343 -20.50 0.32 15.26
CA ASP A 343 -19.37 -0.17 16.06
C ASP A 343 -18.08 0.62 15.81
N TYR A 344 -18.02 1.36 14.70
CA TYR A 344 -16.92 2.24 14.35
C TYR A 344 -17.41 3.68 14.12
N ASP A 345 -16.56 4.64 14.47
CA ASP A 345 -16.78 6.07 14.26
C ASP A 345 -16.10 6.58 12.99
N HIS A 346 -15.11 5.86 12.48
CA HIS A 346 -14.36 6.22 11.28
C HIS A 346 -14.17 5.01 10.38
N LEU A 347 -14.49 5.15 9.10
CA LEU A 347 -14.21 4.17 8.05
C LEU A 347 -13.09 4.68 7.15
N LEU A 348 -12.01 3.93 7.05
CA LEU A 348 -10.89 4.17 6.16
C LEU A 348 -10.94 3.13 5.04
N VAL A 349 -10.92 3.59 3.79
CA VAL A 349 -10.79 2.72 2.60
C VAL A 349 -9.42 3.00 1.99
N GLY A 350 -8.48 2.09 2.16
CA GLY A 350 -7.16 2.17 1.54
C GLY A 350 -7.18 1.52 0.16
N THR A 351 -6.57 2.17 -0.83
CA THR A 351 -6.39 1.65 -2.20
C THR A 351 -5.14 2.29 -2.76
N SER A 352 -4.33 1.56 -3.51
CA SER A 352 -3.09 2.11 -4.08
C SER A 352 -3.37 3.31 -5.00
N LEU A 353 -4.49 3.26 -5.73
CA LEU A 353 -4.88 4.25 -6.73
C LEU A 353 -5.92 5.25 -6.23
N PRO A 354 -5.78 6.56 -6.48
CA PRO A 354 -6.81 7.54 -6.16
C PRO A 354 -8.15 7.28 -6.85
N TRP A 355 -9.22 7.36 -6.07
CA TRP A 355 -10.59 7.35 -6.56
C TRP A 355 -10.95 8.67 -7.28
N LEU A 356 -10.64 9.81 -6.67
CA LEU A 356 -10.94 11.18 -7.12
C LEU A 356 -9.71 11.89 -7.66
N LEU A 357 -9.58 11.93 -8.99
CA LEU A 357 -8.45 12.54 -9.69
C LEU A 357 -8.61 14.03 -10.00
N PRO A 358 -7.54 14.73 -10.45
CA PRO A 358 -7.67 16.00 -11.15
C PRO A 358 -8.70 15.88 -12.29
N HIS A 359 -9.61 16.86 -12.39
CA HIS A 359 -10.79 16.75 -13.27
C HIS A 359 -10.46 16.39 -14.72
N LEU A 360 -9.39 16.96 -15.28
CA LEU A 360 -8.98 16.65 -16.65
C LEU A 360 -8.50 15.21 -16.80
N VAL A 361 -7.73 14.69 -15.83
CA VAL A 361 -7.24 13.31 -15.85
C VAL A 361 -8.42 12.34 -15.78
N HIS A 362 -9.34 12.55 -14.83
CA HIS A 362 -10.57 11.76 -14.72
C HIS A 362 -11.36 11.73 -16.05
N ASP A 363 -11.61 12.90 -16.64
CA ASP A 363 -12.38 13.00 -17.90
C ASP A 363 -11.64 12.34 -19.08
N ILE A 364 -10.31 12.36 -19.11
CA ILE A 364 -9.48 11.70 -20.13
C ILE A 364 -9.52 10.18 -19.95
N GLU A 365 -9.40 9.67 -18.72
CA GLU A 365 -9.47 8.23 -18.46
C GLU A 365 -10.86 7.66 -18.80
N GLY A 366 -11.92 8.33 -18.37
CA GLY A 366 -13.28 7.93 -18.74
C GLY A 366 -13.48 7.97 -20.27
N TRP A 367 -12.96 9.00 -20.94
CA TRP A 367 -12.99 9.12 -22.41
C TRP A 367 -12.22 7.97 -23.07
N ASN A 368 -11.02 7.66 -22.57
CA ASN A 368 -10.20 6.56 -23.04
C ASN A 368 -10.94 5.23 -22.91
N ALA A 369 -11.49 4.93 -21.74
CA ALA A 369 -12.27 3.73 -21.49
C ALA A 369 -13.48 3.61 -22.45
N ALA A 370 -14.18 4.70 -22.71
CA ALA A 370 -15.26 4.71 -23.71
C ALA A 370 -14.77 4.46 -25.15
N LEU A 371 -13.60 5.00 -25.53
CA LEU A 371 -13.01 4.71 -26.82
C LEU A 371 -12.66 3.23 -26.95
N CYS A 372 -12.01 2.64 -25.95
CA CYS A 372 -11.62 1.23 -25.93
C CYS A 372 -12.82 0.29 -26.03
N ARG A 373 -13.94 0.60 -25.35
CA ARG A 373 -15.22 -0.12 -25.50
C ARG A 373 -15.88 0.01 -26.88
N GLY A 374 -15.38 0.91 -27.74
CA GLY A 374 -15.88 1.06 -29.10
C GLY A 374 -17.08 2.01 -29.23
N GLU A 375 -17.35 2.87 -28.24
CA GLU A 375 -18.43 3.88 -28.28
C GLU A 375 -18.35 4.80 -29.52
N ARG A 376 -17.16 4.87 -30.13
CA ARG A 376 -16.89 5.58 -31.37
C ARG A 376 -16.41 4.63 -32.45
N GLY A 377 -17.33 4.18 -33.30
CA GLY A 377 -16.98 3.44 -34.52
C GLY A 377 -16.74 1.95 -34.33
N GLY A 378 -17.22 1.38 -33.21
CA GLY A 378 -17.17 -0.05 -32.92
C GLY A 378 -15.84 -0.50 -32.32
N ARG A 379 -15.83 -1.73 -31.78
CA ARG A 379 -14.70 -2.33 -31.04
C ARG A 379 -13.46 -2.55 -31.90
N ASP A 380 -13.64 -2.89 -33.17
CA ASP A 380 -12.54 -3.05 -34.12
C ASP A 380 -12.16 -1.73 -34.82
N GLY A 381 -12.82 -0.64 -34.45
CA GLY A 381 -12.67 0.67 -35.04
C GLY A 381 -11.33 1.34 -34.70
N ARG A 382 -10.95 2.32 -35.50
CA ARG A 382 -9.70 3.09 -35.30
C ARG A 382 -9.61 3.78 -33.93
N TRP A 383 -10.75 4.15 -33.35
CA TRP A 383 -10.80 4.85 -32.08
C TRP A 383 -10.54 3.92 -30.89
N ALA A 384 -11.00 2.67 -30.94
CA ALA A 384 -10.68 1.68 -29.92
C ALA A 384 -9.18 1.37 -29.91
N ARG A 385 -8.58 1.18 -31.09
CA ARG A 385 -7.12 1.00 -31.21
C ARG A 385 -6.31 2.20 -30.74
N LEU A 386 -6.79 3.42 -31.04
CA LEU A 386 -6.16 4.65 -30.55
C LEU A 386 -6.31 4.77 -29.04
N GLY A 387 -7.49 4.47 -28.49
CA GLY A 387 -7.76 4.44 -27.06
C GLY A 387 -6.78 3.50 -26.36
N GLU A 388 -6.66 2.27 -26.82
CA GLU A 388 -5.76 1.29 -26.22
C GLU A 388 -4.30 1.72 -26.31
N LYS A 389 -3.88 2.30 -27.44
CA LYS A 389 -2.53 2.88 -27.58
C LYS A 389 -2.29 4.03 -26.59
N VAL A 390 -3.28 4.88 -26.36
CA VAL A 390 -3.17 6.00 -25.42
C VAL A 390 -3.20 5.50 -23.98
N ARG A 391 -4.00 4.47 -23.68
CA ARG A 391 -4.12 3.87 -22.33
C ARG A 391 -2.75 3.43 -21.81
N ARG A 392 -2.06 2.62 -22.61
CA ARG A 392 -0.75 2.02 -22.31
C ARG A 392 0.45 2.97 -22.42
N ALA A 393 0.23 4.21 -22.83
CA ALA A 393 1.32 5.17 -23.06
C ALA A 393 1.23 6.38 -22.13
N ALA A 394 0.19 6.45 -21.31
CA ALA A 394 -0.11 7.55 -20.42
C ALA A 394 -0.74 7.05 -19.11
N ASP A 395 -0.58 5.75 -18.83
CA ASP A 395 -0.88 5.09 -17.56
C ASP A 395 -2.30 5.40 -17.07
N LEU A 396 -3.26 5.25 -17.99
CA LEU A 396 -4.67 5.59 -17.77
C LEU A 396 -5.39 4.44 -17.09
N GLU A 397 -5.11 4.24 -15.80
CA GLU A 397 -5.50 3.03 -15.08
C GLU A 397 -6.03 3.24 -13.65
N HIS A 398 -6.29 4.48 -13.25
CA HIS A 398 -6.94 4.75 -11.98
C HIS A 398 -8.42 4.37 -12.01
N TRP A 399 -9.12 4.58 -10.88
CA TRP A 399 -10.55 4.32 -10.77
C TRP A 399 -11.40 4.96 -11.89
N ALA A 400 -11.00 6.11 -12.44
CA ALA A 400 -11.74 6.75 -13.52
C ALA A 400 -11.65 6.00 -14.87
N ALA A 401 -10.62 5.17 -15.06
CA ALA A 401 -10.51 4.23 -16.17
C ALA A 401 -11.47 3.02 -16.04
N PHE A 402 -12.12 2.87 -14.88
CA PHE A 402 -13.13 1.85 -14.56
C PHE A 402 -14.44 2.50 -14.11
N PRO A 403 -15.21 3.13 -15.01
CA PRO A 403 -16.32 4.02 -14.64
C PRO A 403 -17.39 3.38 -13.76
N ASP A 404 -17.73 2.11 -14.02
CA ASP A 404 -18.75 1.40 -13.22
C ASP A 404 -18.24 1.16 -11.80
N SER A 405 -16.99 0.71 -11.63
CA SER A 405 -16.37 0.54 -10.30
C SER A 405 -16.18 1.86 -9.55
N PHE A 406 -15.90 2.96 -10.26
CA PHE A 406 -15.85 4.29 -9.67
C PHE A 406 -17.21 4.69 -9.08
N ASP A 407 -18.30 4.45 -9.81
CA ASP A 407 -19.65 4.77 -9.38
C ASP A 407 -20.14 3.80 -8.28
N ASP A 408 -19.77 2.52 -8.35
CA ASP A 408 -20.08 1.52 -7.31
C ASP A 408 -19.42 1.86 -5.97
N LEU A 409 -18.14 2.27 -5.98
CA LEU A 409 -17.46 2.75 -4.77
C LEU A 409 -18.12 4.00 -4.21
N ALA A 410 -18.53 4.93 -5.08
CA ALA A 410 -19.27 6.12 -4.67
C ALA A 410 -20.62 5.77 -4.02
N GLY A 411 -21.33 4.78 -4.56
CA GLY A 411 -22.58 4.26 -4.01
C GLY A 411 -22.38 3.61 -2.65
N LEU A 412 -21.36 2.75 -2.52
CA LEU A 412 -21.03 2.09 -1.26
C LEU A 412 -20.66 3.10 -0.16
N ILE A 413 -19.82 4.10 -0.47
CA ILE A 413 -19.44 5.16 0.48
C ILE A 413 -20.68 5.93 0.95
N ALA A 414 -21.58 6.28 0.04
CA ALA A 414 -22.82 6.95 0.40
C ALA A 414 -23.69 6.08 1.32
N GLU A 415 -23.81 4.79 1.02
CA GLU A 415 -24.60 3.86 1.83
C GLU A 415 -24.02 3.67 3.24
N ALA A 416 -22.72 3.40 3.34
CA ALA A 416 -22.05 3.26 4.63
C ALA A 416 -22.18 4.54 5.47
N GLY A 417 -22.06 5.70 4.81
CA GLY A 417 -22.10 7.03 5.42
C GLY A 417 -23.48 7.61 5.70
N THR A 418 -24.59 6.90 5.43
CA THR A 418 -25.97 7.47 5.56
C THR A 418 -26.81 6.73 6.59
N GLY A 419 -27.55 7.46 7.42
CA GLY A 419 -28.55 6.95 8.34
C GLY A 419 -28.00 6.56 9.72
N PRO A 420 -28.83 5.93 10.56
CA PRO A 420 -28.45 5.53 11.92
C PRO A 420 -27.21 4.62 11.90
N GLY A 421 -26.24 4.92 12.77
CA GLY A 421 -24.99 4.17 12.85
C GLY A 421 -23.95 4.54 11.79
N ALA A 422 -24.18 5.58 10.98
CA ALA A 422 -23.16 6.10 10.07
C ALA A 422 -21.90 6.58 10.84
N PRO A 423 -20.69 6.32 10.30
CA PRO A 423 -19.47 6.86 10.87
C PRO A 423 -19.49 8.39 10.79
N ALA A 424 -18.68 9.04 11.63
CA ALA A 424 -18.44 10.47 11.52
C ALA A 424 -17.68 10.82 10.24
N THR A 425 -16.74 9.97 9.82
CA THR A 425 -16.01 10.14 8.57
C THR A 425 -15.89 8.85 7.75
N VAL A 426 -15.85 9.02 6.42
CA VAL A 426 -15.35 8.01 5.48
C VAL A 426 -14.17 8.61 4.74
N CYS A 427 -12.96 8.08 4.96
CA CYS A 427 -11.73 8.57 4.35
C CYS A 427 -11.20 7.55 3.34
N VAL A 428 -11.04 7.94 2.08
CA VAL A 428 -10.34 7.13 1.08
C VAL A 428 -8.86 7.52 1.12
N LEU A 429 -7.97 6.58 1.42
CA LEU A 429 -6.52 6.79 1.50
C LEU A 429 -5.87 6.22 0.24
N SER A 430 -5.07 7.01 -0.45
CA SER A 430 -4.47 6.57 -1.72
C SER A 430 -3.08 7.12 -2.01
N GLY A 431 -2.43 6.51 -3.01
CA GLY A 431 -1.05 6.74 -3.43
C GLY A 431 -0.87 7.05 -4.93
N ASP A 432 0.15 6.42 -5.53
CA ASP A 432 0.51 6.36 -6.96
C ASP A 432 0.99 7.70 -7.60
N VAL A 433 0.22 8.77 -7.50
CA VAL A 433 0.37 9.93 -8.42
C VAL A 433 1.51 10.92 -8.12
N HIS A 434 2.45 10.57 -7.25
CA HIS A 434 3.64 11.35 -6.87
C HIS A 434 3.40 12.81 -6.43
N HIS A 435 2.19 13.11 -5.94
CA HIS A 435 1.87 14.38 -5.26
C HIS A 435 0.72 14.18 -4.26
N ALA A 436 0.62 15.08 -3.29
CA ALA A 436 -0.40 14.97 -2.24
C ALA A 436 -1.53 15.99 -2.44
N TYR A 437 -2.76 15.61 -2.10
CA TYR A 437 -3.92 16.49 -2.14
C TYR A 437 -5.08 15.94 -1.31
N VAL A 438 -6.06 16.82 -1.04
CA VAL A 438 -7.34 16.45 -0.43
C VAL A 438 -8.46 16.76 -1.43
N ALA A 439 -9.32 15.78 -1.67
CA ALA A 439 -10.50 15.92 -2.52
C ALA A 439 -11.77 15.61 -1.73
N GLU A 440 -12.81 16.40 -1.97
CA GLU A 440 -14.10 16.30 -1.29
C GLU A 440 -15.23 16.04 -2.29
N PRO A 441 -15.87 14.86 -2.25
CA PRO A 441 -17.01 14.54 -3.09
C PRO A 441 -18.32 15.16 -2.59
N SER A 442 -19.29 15.21 -3.49
CA SER A 442 -20.65 15.67 -3.29
C SER A 442 -21.59 14.88 -4.21
N TRP A 443 -22.63 14.30 -3.64
CA TRP A 443 -23.61 13.49 -4.36
C TRP A 443 -24.76 14.36 -4.89
N PRO A 444 -25.21 14.12 -6.14
CA PRO A 444 -26.46 14.70 -6.64
C PRO A 444 -27.65 14.17 -5.82
N GLY A 445 -28.40 15.06 -5.16
CA GLY A 445 -29.62 14.69 -4.43
C GLY A 445 -29.50 14.61 -2.90
N GLY A 446 -28.31 14.91 -2.34
CA GLY A 446 -28.03 14.85 -0.91
C GLY A 446 -26.85 13.92 -0.66
N GLY A 447 -25.87 14.38 0.12
CA GLY A 447 -24.70 13.58 0.49
C GLY A 447 -24.96 12.69 1.71
N PRO A 448 -24.02 11.79 2.02
CA PRO A 448 -24.05 11.03 3.27
C PRO A 448 -24.00 11.95 4.51
N ASP A 449 -24.47 11.43 5.64
CA ASP A 449 -24.37 12.08 6.95
C ASP A 449 -22.91 12.16 7.42
N ALA A 450 -22.12 11.15 7.05
CA ALA A 450 -20.68 11.10 7.29
C ALA A 450 -19.94 12.14 6.44
N ARG A 451 -18.88 12.73 7.00
CA ARG A 451 -17.93 13.52 6.22
C ARG A 451 -17.09 12.59 5.33
N VAL A 452 -17.22 12.74 4.02
CA VAL A 452 -16.38 11.99 3.06
C VAL A 452 -15.23 12.84 2.55
N VAL A 453 -14.02 12.27 2.57
CA VAL A 453 -12.82 12.86 1.96
C VAL A 453 -11.97 11.78 1.28
N GLN A 454 -11.28 12.14 0.20
CA GLN A 454 -10.12 11.39 -0.26
C GLN A 454 -8.86 12.14 0.14
N LEU A 455 -7.90 11.37 0.64
CA LEU A 455 -6.59 11.81 1.12
C LEU A 455 -5.54 11.05 0.31
N THR A 456 -4.94 11.75 -0.66
CA THR A 456 -3.90 11.17 -1.49
C THR A 456 -2.55 11.69 -1.00
N CYS A 457 -1.65 10.79 -0.64
CA CYS A 457 -0.31 11.13 -0.13
C CYS A 457 0.76 10.31 -0.84
N SER A 458 1.24 10.87 -1.95
CA SER A 458 2.41 10.39 -2.69
C SER A 458 3.32 11.60 -2.94
N PRO A 459 4.66 11.52 -2.90
CA PRO A 459 5.52 10.39 -2.57
C PRO A 459 6.05 10.43 -1.12
N VAL A 460 6.40 9.27 -0.58
CA VAL A 460 7.17 9.13 0.67
C VAL A 460 8.65 9.43 0.43
N HIS A 461 9.19 8.95 -0.70
CA HIS A 461 10.54 9.26 -1.17
C HIS A 461 10.61 9.10 -2.69
N ASN A 462 10.25 10.16 -3.43
CA ASN A 462 10.29 10.19 -4.89
C ASN A 462 10.25 11.65 -5.40
N SER A 463 10.60 11.87 -6.66
CA SER A 463 10.59 13.20 -7.26
C SER A 463 9.75 13.26 -8.53
N VAL A 464 9.17 14.43 -8.79
CA VAL A 464 8.40 14.69 -9.99
C VAL A 464 8.99 15.86 -10.77
N PRO A 465 9.31 15.69 -12.06
CA PRO A 465 9.76 16.77 -12.93
C PRO A 465 8.82 17.99 -12.93
N LEU A 466 9.38 19.18 -13.08
CA LEU A 466 8.61 20.44 -13.03
C LEU A 466 7.46 20.49 -14.05
N SER A 467 7.65 19.93 -15.25
CA SER A 467 6.62 19.82 -16.29
C SER A 467 5.37 19.08 -15.80
N ILE A 468 5.57 17.92 -15.17
CA ILE A 468 4.50 17.10 -14.62
C ILE A 468 3.82 17.83 -13.45
N ARG A 469 4.59 18.50 -12.58
CA ARG A 469 4.04 19.35 -11.49
C ARG A 469 3.15 20.48 -11.99
N LEU A 470 3.48 21.07 -13.14
CA LEU A 470 2.65 22.08 -13.80
C LEU A 470 1.40 21.44 -14.42
N GLY A 471 1.54 20.25 -15.03
CA GLY A 471 0.43 19.43 -15.53
C GLY A 471 -0.61 19.11 -14.46
N PHE A 472 -0.19 18.61 -13.30
CA PHE A 472 -1.11 18.33 -12.18
C PHE A 472 -1.83 19.59 -11.69
N ARG A 473 -1.12 20.72 -11.55
CA ARG A 473 -1.76 22.00 -11.20
C ARG A 473 -2.80 22.43 -12.25
N PHE A 474 -2.47 22.28 -13.53
CA PHE A 474 -3.37 22.59 -14.62
C PHE A 474 -4.60 21.68 -14.59
N GLY A 475 -4.45 20.38 -14.33
CA GLY A 475 -5.55 19.39 -14.31
C GLY A 475 -6.70 19.72 -13.35
N TRP A 476 -6.42 20.49 -12.29
CA TRP A 476 -7.41 20.99 -11.33
C TRP A 476 -8.07 22.32 -11.71
N SER A 477 -7.60 22.99 -12.75
CA SER A 477 -8.04 24.34 -13.12
C SER A 477 -9.41 24.35 -13.82
N ALA A 478 -10.09 25.50 -13.78
CA ALA A 478 -11.36 25.68 -14.50
C ALA A 478 -11.25 25.50 -16.03
N PRO A 479 -10.19 25.99 -16.71
CA PRO A 479 -9.94 25.69 -18.12
C PRO A 479 -9.77 24.20 -18.41
N ALA A 480 -8.99 23.48 -17.59
CA ALA A 480 -8.82 22.04 -17.73
C ALA A 480 -10.13 21.28 -17.56
N ARG A 481 -10.98 21.71 -16.63
CA ARG A 481 -12.35 21.18 -16.48
C ARG A 481 -13.24 21.44 -17.69
N ALA A 482 -13.04 22.56 -18.41
CA ALA A 482 -13.77 22.82 -19.65
C ALA A 482 -13.31 21.92 -20.79
N LEU A 483 -12.00 21.66 -20.87
CA LEU A 483 -11.39 20.72 -21.81
C LEU A 483 -11.85 19.27 -21.53
N GLY A 484 -11.83 18.84 -20.27
CA GLY A 484 -12.32 17.53 -19.84
C GLY A 484 -13.78 17.31 -20.25
N ARG A 485 -14.65 18.32 -20.07
CA ARG A 485 -16.04 18.27 -20.58
C ARG A 485 -16.15 18.10 -22.09
N ALA A 486 -15.16 18.50 -22.88
CA ALA A 486 -15.14 18.24 -24.32
C ALA A 486 -14.81 16.77 -24.60
N PHE A 487 -13.83 16.20 -23.90
CA PHE A 487 -13.51 14.77 -23.94
C PHE A 487 -14.70 13.92 -23.49
N ALA A 488 -15.34 14.26 -22.37
CA ALA A 488 -16.51 13.54 -21.87
C ALA A 488 -17.67 13.53 -22.89
N ARG A 489 -17.97 14.67 -23.53
CA ARG A 489 -18.97 14.74 -24.60
C ARG A 489 -18.56 13.93 -25.83
N HIS A 490 -17.27 13.94 -26.18
CA HIS A 490 -16.78 13.11 -27.27
C HIS A 490 -16.93 11.62 -26.92
N GLY A 491 -16.55 11.20 -25.72
CA GLY A 491 -16.68 9.82 -25.25
C GLY A 491 -18.12 9.38 -24.97
N ARG A 492 -19.10 10.29 -25.02
CA ARG A 492 -20.50 10.05 -24.62
C ARG A 492 -20.62 9.56 -23.18
N LEU A 493 -19.75 10.06 -22.31
CA LEU A 493 -19.68 9.61 -20.93
C LEU A 493 -20.97 9.98 -20.16
N PRO A 494 -21.47 9.08 -19.30
CA PRO A 494 -22.47 9.44 -18.32
C PRO A 494 -21.91 10.50 -17.36
N ARG A 495 -22.79 11.12 -16.58
CA ARG A 495 -22.34 11.97 -15.47
C ARG A 495 -21.87 11.05 -14.34
N PRO A 496 -20.69 11.29 -13.75
CA PRO A 496 -20.22 10.50 -12.61
C PRO A 496 -21.21 10.58 -11.43
N ALA A 497 -21.26 9.54 -10.60
CA ALA A 497 -22.10 9.45 -9.41
C ALA A 497 -21.83 10.58 -8.40
N VAL A 498 -20.62 11.14 -8.42
CA VAL A 498 -20.21 12.26 -7.56
C VAL A 498 -19.58 13.40 -8.34
N ARG A 499 -19.70 14.61 -7.79
CA ARG A 499 -18.84 15.75 -8.16
C ARG A 499 -17.89 16.00 -7.01
N TRP A 500 -16.64 16.36 -7.28
CA TRP A 500 -15.72 16.72 -6.22
C TRP A 500 -15.06 18.07 -6.47
N ARG A 501 -14.42 18.58 -5.42
CA ARG A 501 -13.49 19.71 -5.46
C ARG A 501 -12.20 19.31 -4.77
N ARG A 502 -11.08 19.93 -5.17
CA ARG A 502 -9.85 19.88 -4.39
C ARG A 502 -9.96 20.88 -3.23
N SER A 503 -9.95 20.41 -1.99
CA SER A 503 -9.98 21.26 -0.80
C SER A 503 -8.58 21.53 -0.22
N GLY A 504 -7.57 20.73 -0.57
CA GLY A 504 -6.17 20.93 -0.21
C GLY A 504 -5.21 20.49 -1.32
N GLY A 505 -4.04 21.11 -1.40
CA GLY A 505 -3.00 20.77 -2.38
C GLY A 505 -3.13 21.47 -3.75
N PRO A 506 -2.41 21.00 -4.78
CA PRO A 506 -1.51 19.86 -4.75
C PRO A 506 -0.18 20.25 -4.09
N TRP A 507 0.30 19.43 -3.17
CA TRP A 507 1.58 19.59 -2.48
C TRP A 507 2.63 18.65 -3.09
N PHE A 508 3.90 19.03 -3.04
CA PHE A 508 4.98 18.33 -3.75
C PHE A 508 6.25 18.19 -2.88
N GLY A 509 6.98 17.11 -3.13
CA GLY A 509 8.12 16.64 -2.36
C GLY A 509 7.71 15.56 -1.37
N ASN A 510 8.69 14.95 -0.72
CA ASN A 510 8.51 13.80 0.17
C ASN A 510 7.66 14.13 1.39
N GLN A 511 6.56 13.39 1.60
CA GLN A 511 5.49 13.74 2.51
C GLN A 511 4.89 12.51 3.20
N LEU A 512 4.30 12.77 4.37
CA LEU A 512 3.42 11.84 5.08
C LEU A 512 2.15 12.57 5.49
N MET A 513 1.03 11.86 5.45
CA MET A 513 -0.21 12.29 6.07
C MET A 513 -0.47 11.48 7.34
N THR A 514 -0.86 12.15 8.41
CA THR A 514 -1.26 11.53 9.68
C THR A 514 -2.70 11.90 9.99
N LEU A 515 -3.56 10.90 10.15
CA LEU A 515 -4.91 11.04 10.68
C LEU A 515 -4.90 10.80 12.17
N THR A 516 -5.30 11.80 12.95
CA THR A 516 -5.61 11.64 14.37
C THR A 516 -7.12 11.52 14.52
N LEU A 517 -7.57 10.33 14.88
CA LEU A 517 -8.98 9.95 15.00
C LEU A 517 -9.29 9.78 16.47
N ARG A 518 -10.21 10.58 17.02
CA ARG A 518 -10.57 10.56 18.44
C ARG A 518 -12.08 10.58 18.64
N GLY A 519 -12.64 9.47 19.09
CA GLY A 519 -14.09 9.29 19.17
C GLY A 519 -14.71 9.51 17.79
N ARG A 520 -15.54 10.55 17.64
CA ARG A 520 -16.16 10.96 16.36
C ARG A 520 -15.45 12.14 15.66
N SER A 521 -14.31 12.56 16.17
CA SER A 521 -13.53 13.68 15.65
C SER A 521 -12.33 13.18 14.85
N ALA A 522 -12.08 13.79 13.70
CA ALA A 522 -10.95 13.44 12.84
C ALA A 522 -10.15 14.68 12.45
N GLN A 523 -8.83 14.62 12.60
CA GLN A 523 -7.91 15.66 12.17
C GLN A 523 -6.86 15.08 11.22
N LEU A 524 -6.61 15.78 10.12
CA LEU A 524 -5.55 15.47 9.17
C LEU A 524 -4.37 16.41 9.40
N ARG A 525 -3.17 15.87 9.52
CA ARG A 525 -1.91 16.63 9.40
C ARG A 525 -1.14 16.13 8.19
N LEU A 526 -0.68 17.04 7.34
CA LEU A 526 0.27 16.73 6.29
C LEU A 526 1.63 17.35 6.64
N GLU A 527 2.65 16.51 6.59
CA GLU A 527 4.02 16.88 6.90
C GLU A 527 4.92 16.59 5.70
N LYS A 528 5.90 17.46 5.50
CA LYS A 528 6.90 17.33 4.45
C LYS A 528 8.27 17.07 5.09
N ALA A 529 9.01 16.12 4.53
CA ALA A 529 10.39 15.87 4.90
C ALA A 529 11.31 17.00 4.41
N THR A 530 12.21 17.43 5.29
CA THR A 530 13.23 18.45 5.04
C THR A 530 14.51 18.06 5.77
N GLU A 531 15.64 18.68 5.42
CA GLU A 531 16.93 18.42 6.09
C GLU A 531 16.86 18.67 7.61
N ASP A 532 15.98 19.57 8.06
CA ASP A 532 15.79 19.91 9.47
C ASP A 532 14.76 19.02 10.20
N GLY A 533 14.17 18.03 9.50
CA GLY A 533 13.10 17.18 10.03
C GLY A 533 11.76 17.32 9.29
N LEU A 534 10.73 16.66 9.83
CA LEU A 534 9.37 16.73 9.30
C LEU A 534 8.76 18.10 9.65
N ARG A 535 8.24 18.81 8.64
CA ARG A 535 7.59 20.11 8.80
C ARG A 535 6.12 20.03 8.42
N THR A 536 5.25 20.48 9.33
CA THR A 536 3.82 20.61 9.03
C THR A 536 3.56 21.60 7.91
N VAL A 537 2.91 21.14 6.84
CA VAL A 537 2.47 21.96 5.70
C VAL A 537 1.05 22.45 5.93
N THR A 538 0.19 21.57 6.42
CA THR A 538 -1.19 21.89 6.77
C THR A 538 -1.72 20.95 7.84
N GLU A 539 -2.67 21.45 8.62
CA GLU A 539 -3.44 20.69 9.58
C GLU A 539 -4.91 21.10 9.43
N THR A 540 -5.82 20.14 9.31
CA THR A 540 -7.22 20.38 8.96
C THR A 540 -8.14 19.50 9.80
N GLN A 541 -9.14 20.11 10.42
CA GLN A 541 -10.23 19.38 11.08
C GLN A 541 -11.19 18.83 10.03
N LEU A 542 -11.44 17.52 10.06
CA LEU A 542 -12.35 16.83 9.15
C LEU A 542 -13.77 16.69 9.73
N SER A 543 -13.90 16.34 11.02
CA SER A 543 -15.20 16.18 11.71
C SER A 543 -15.23 16.64 13.16
#